data_AF-A0A935EX79-F1
#
_entry.id   AF-A0A935EX79-F1
#
_cell.length_a   1.000
_cell.length_b   1.000
_cell.length_c   1.000
_cell.angle_alpha   90.00
_cell.angle_beta   90.00
_cell.angle_gamma   90.00
#
_symmetry.space_group_name_H-M   'P 1'
#
loop_
_entity.id
_entity.type
_entity.pdbx_description
1 polymer ?
#
loop_
_entity_poly.entity_id
_entity_poly.type
_entity_poly.pdbx_seq_one_letter_code
_entity_poly.pdbx_strand_id
1 'polypeptide(L)' 'MIQTVEAIIDQNGNVHLLEHIKLTAIKRALVTILDEEPATLISETAILSEAALAEGWNRPEEEIAWQHLQSVP' A
#
# COMPACT_ATOMS: atom_id res chain seq x y z
N MET A 1 3.53 2.49 -16.78
CA MET A 1 2.70 2.62 -15.57
C MET A 1 2.91 1.38 -14.72
N ILE A 2 3.18 1.57 -13.43
CA ILE A 2 3.28 0.50 -12.44
C ILE A 2 1.86 0.29 -11.90
N GLN A 3 1.44 -0.96 -11.77
CA GLN A 3 0.16 -1.33 -11.18
C GLN A 3 0.45 -2.28 -10.01
N THR A 4 -0.21 -2.04 -8.89
CA THR A 4 -0.19 -2.95 -7.73
C THR A 4 -1.54 -3.64 -7.68
N VAL A 5 -1.51 -4.96 -7.56
CA VAL A 5 -2.69 -5.83 -7.65
C VAL A 5 -2.69 -6.72 -6.42
N GLU A 6 -3.83 -6.82 -5.75
CA GLU A 6 -3.95 -7.68 -4.58
C GLU A 6 -4.07 -9.16 -5.00
N ALA A 7 -3.39 -10.03 -4.26
CA ALA A 7 -3.32 -11.45 -4.55
C ALA A 7 -3.19 -12.27 -3.27
N ILE A 8 -3.66 -13.50 -3.32
CA ILE A 8 -3.47 -14.49 -2.25
C ILE A 8 -2.39 -15.47 -2.70
N ILE A 9 -1.49 -15.82 -1.77
CA ILE A 9 -0.48 -16.86 -1.99
C ILE A 9 -0.93 -18.11 -1.23
N ASP A 10 -1.11 -19.22 -1.93
CA ASP A 10 -1.46 -20.49 -1.30
C ASP A 10 -0.25 -21.17 -0.64
N GLN A 11 -0.52 -22.27 0.09
CA GLN A 11 0.53 -23.02 0.81
C GLN A 11 1.60 -23.64 -0.10
N ASN A 12 1.33 -23.76 -1.40
CA ASN A 12 2.27 -24.28 -2.39
C ASN A 12 3.07 -23.14 -3.06
N GLY A 13 2.83 -21.89 -2.68
CA GLY A 13 3.47 -20.70 -3.27
C GLY A 13 2.84 -20.24 -4.58
N ASN A 14 1.65 -20.73 -4.95
CA ASN A 14 0.98 -20.20 -6.14
C ASN A 14 0.32 -18.86 -5.82
N VAL A 15 0.52 -17.89 -6.71
CA VAL A 15 -0.06 -16.55 -6.61
C VAL A 15 -1.39 -16.51 -7.36
N HIS A 16 -2.47 -16.21 -6.65
CA HIS A 16 -3.82 -16.07 -7.19
C HIS A 16 -4.23 -14.60 -7.13
N LEU A 17 -4.35 -13.95 -8.28
CA LEU A 17 -4.80 -12.56 -8.36
C LEU A 17 -6.28 -12.46 -7.96
N LEU A 18 -6.63 -11.50 -7.10
CA LEU A 18 -8.01 -11.27 -6.68
C LEU A 18 -8.85 -10.57 -7.76
N GLU A 19 -8.17 -9.84 -8.64
CA GLU A 19 -8.78 -9.16 -9.78
C GLU A 19 -8.16 -9.61 -11.11
N HIS A 20 -8.95 -9.47 -12.18
CA HIS A 20 -8.49 -9.83 -13.51
C HIS A 20 -7.66 -8.69 -14.13
N ILE A 21 -6.41 -8.98 -14.47
CA ILE A 21 -5.52 -8.03 -15.15
C ILE A 21 -5.40 -8.34 -16.64
N LYS A 22 -5.53 -7.30 -17.47
CA LYS A 22 -5.28 -7.37 -18.91
C LYS A 22 -3.87 -6.88 -19.20
N LEU A 23 -3.00 -7.78 -19.64
CA LEU A 23 -1.64 -7.45 -20.06
C LEU A 23 -1.53 -7.50 -21.58
N THR A 24 -0.99 -6.44 -22.17
CA THR A 24 -0.77 -6.34 -23.63
C THR A 24 0.50 -7.06 -24.10
N ALA A 25 1.39 -7.44 -23.17
CA ALA A 25 2.62 -8.17 -23.41
C ALA A 25 3.08 -8.84 -22.11
N ILE A 26 4.07 -9.74 -22.20
CA ILE A 26 4.73 -10.33 -21.03
C ILE A 26 5.39 -9.24 -20.20
N LYS A 27 5.16 -9.26 -18.88
CA LYS A 27 5.74 -8.31 -17.92
C LYS A 27 6.38 -9.07 -16.77
N ARG A 28 7.42 -8.48 -16.18
CA ARG A 28 7.96 -8.91 -14.89
C ARG A 28 7.05 -8.39 -13.79
N ALA A 29 6.81 -9.21 -12.76
CA ALA A 29 6.10 -8.84 -11.56
C ALA A 29 7.04 -8.86 -10.36
N LEU A 30 6.76 -8.02 -9.36
CA LEU A 30 7.34 -8.11 -8.03
C LEU A 30 6.27 -8.70 -7.11
N VAL A 31 6.66 -9.64 -6.26
CA VAL A 31 5.78 -10.23 -5.25
C VAL A 31 6.32 -9.82 -3.89
N THR A 32 5.48 -9.15 -3.11
CA THR A 32 5.75 -8.82 -1.72
C THR A 32 4.83 -9.68 -0.86
N ILE A 33 5.41 -10.46 0.05
CA ILE A 33 4.66 -11.28 1.01
C ILE A 33 4.46 -10.43 2.26
N LEU A 34 3.21 -10.28 2.69
CA LEU A 34 2.87 -9.55 3.91
C LEU A 34 2.72 -10.57 5.04
N ASP A 35 3.39 -10.33 6.17
CA ASP A 35 3.36 -11.21 7.36
C ASP A 35 2.11 -11.01 8.23
N GLU A 36 1.04 -10.40 7.70
CA GLU A 36 -0.14 -10.03 8.48
C GLU A 36 -1.02 -11.26 8.76
N GLU A 37 -1.19 -11.59 10.05
CA GLU A 37 -2.46 -12.16 10.51
C GLU A 37 -3.58 -11.21 10.06
N PRO A 38 -4.74 -11.73 9.59
CA PRO A 38 -5.77 -10.92 8.96
C PRO A 38 -6.07 -9.68 9.81
N ALA A 39 -6.28 -8.54 9.15
CA ALA A 39 -6.42 -7.18 9.67
C ALA A 39 -7.51 -6.92 10.74
N THR A 40 -7.85 -7.88 11.58
CA THR A 40 -8.65 -7.73 12.79
C THR A 40 -7.87 -7.11 13.94
N LEU A 41 -6.54 -7.08 13.87
CA LEU A 41 -5.69 -6.39 14.83
C LEU A 41 -5.12 -5.14 14.15
N ILE A 42 -5.84 -4.02 14.26
CA ILE A 42 -5.18 -2.71 14.20
C ILE A 42 -4.10 -2.78 15.28
N SER A 43 -2.83 -2.91 14.86
CA SER A 43 -1.72 -3.02 15.80
C SER A 43 -1.82 -1.84 16.77
N GLU A 44 -1.79 -2.09 18.08
CA GLU A 44 -1.82 -1.03 19.10
C GLU A 44 -0.76 0.05 18.81
N THR A 45 0.36 -0.36 18.21
CA THR A 45 1.41 0.50 17.67
C THR A 45 0.91 1.51 16.63
N ALA A 46 0.01 1.12 15.73
CA ALA A 46 -0.56 2.02 14.72
C ALA A 46 -1.43 3.11 15.37
N ILE A 47 -2.24 2.74 16.37
CA ILE A 47 -3.06 3.68 17.14
C ILE A 47 -2.18 4.64 17.94
N LEU A 48 -1.13 4.13 18.59
CA LEU A 48 -0.18 4.98 19.33
C LEU A 48 0.64 5.90 18.42
N SER A 49 0.92 5.45 17.19
CA SER A 49 1.66 6.24 16.19
C SER A 49 0.82 7.35 15.59
N GLU A 50 -0.51 7.22 15.53
CA GLU A 50 -1.41 8.24 14.99
C GLU A 50 -1.23 9.59 15.70
N ALA A 51 -1.25 9.58 17.04
CA ALA A 51 -1.06 10.79 17.84
C ALA A 51 0.33 11.42 17.62
N ALA A 52 1.39 10.60 17.56
CA ALA A 52 2.75 11.08 17.33
C ALA A 52 2.96 11.64 15.92
N LEU A 53 2.35 11.03 14.90
CA LEU A 53 2.44 11.49 13.52
C LEU A 53 1.62 12.78 13.31
N ALA A 54 0.46 12.91 13.97
CA ALA A 54 -0.40 14.09 13.86
C ALA A 54 0.31 15.40 14.25
N GLU A 55 1.26 15.37 15.19
CA GLU A 55 2.02 16.55 15.63
C GLU A 55 2.92 17.16 14.54
N GLY A 56 3.40 16.31 13.62
CA GLY A 56 4.24 16.72 12.48
C GLY A 56 3.43 16.90 11.21
N TRP A 57 2.48 15.99 10.96
CA TRP A 57 1.78 15.86 9.68
C TRP A 57 0.66 16.88 9.47
N ASN A 58 -0.01 17.33 10.54
CA ASN A 58 -1.10 18.32 10.45
C ASN A 58 -0.60 19.76 10.40
N ARG A 59 0.69 19.96 10.08
CA ARG A 59 1.29 21.28 10.00
C ARG A 59 0.96 21.93 8.66
N PRO A 60 0.72 23.26 8.62
CA PRO A 60 0.44 23.97 7.38
C PRO A 60 1.55 23.81 6.33
N GLU A 61 2.80 23.66 6.76
CA GLU A 61 3.95 23.46 5.89
C GLU A 61 3.88 22.13 5.14
N GLU A 62 3.42 21.07 5.81
CA GLU A 62 3.18 19.78 5.17
C GLU A 62 2.06 19.92 4.15
N GLU A 63 0.92 20.50 4.51
CA GLU A 63 -0.22 20.71 3.61
C GLU A 63 0.19 21.41 2.29
N ILE A 64 1.06 22.42 2.37
CA ILE A 64 1.63 23.09 1.19
C ILE A 64 2.50 22.12 0.37
N ALA A 65 3.36 21.32 1.03
CA ALA A 65 4.17 20.31 0.36
C ALA A 65 3.32 19.26 -0.38
N TRP A 66 2.20 18.82 0.20
CA TRP A 66 1.25 17.88 -0.43
C TRP A 66 0.58 18.48 -1.66
N GLN A 67 0.18 19.76 -1.61
CA GLN A 67 -0.42 20.46 -2.74
C GLN A 67 0.51 20.53 -3.96
N HIS A 68 1.82 20.65 -3.73
CA HIS A 68 2.83 20.65 -4.79
C HIS A 68 3.02 19.28 -5.47
N LEU A 69 2.65 18.17 -4.82
CA LEU A 69 2.77 16.81 -5.38
C LEU A 69 1.58 16.43 -6.27
N GLN A 70 0.42 17.07 -6.09
CA GLN A 70 -0.79 16.80 -6.89
C GLN A 70 -0.74 17.42 -8.29
N SER A 71 0.29 18.21 -8.61
CA SER A 71 0.40 18.95 -9.87
C SER A 71 1.01 18.17 -11.04
N VAL A 72 1.15 16.85 -10.94
CA VAL A 72 1.73 16.01 -12.01
C VAL A 72 0.62 15.36 -12.83
N PRO A 73 0.44 15.72 -14.12
CA PRO A 73 -0.48 15.02 -15.03
C PRO A 73 0.03 13.62 -15.43
#